data_AF-A0A2W1BUA3-F1
#
_entry.id   AF-A0A2W1BUA3-F1
#
_cell.length_a   1.000
_cell.length_b   1.000
_cell.length_c   1.000
_cell.angle_alpha   90.00
_cell.angle_beta   90.00
_cell.angle_gamma   90.00
#
_symmetry.space_group_name_H-M   'P 1'
#
loop_
_entity.id
_entity.type
_entity.pdbx_description
1 polymer ?
#
loop_
_entity_poly.entity_id
_entity_poly.type
_entity_poly.pdbx_seq_one_letter_code
_entity_poly.pdbx_strand_id
1 'polypeptide(L)' 'MVDVAVSHDENFVKAENEKQMKYLDLAHEVVAMWSVDTAVVVPIVVMANGLIAKSLDEYLMRLIRGIGSE' A
#
# COMPACT_ATOMS: atom_id res chain seq x y z
N MET A 1 4.60 8.20 2.44
CA MET A 1 5.87 7.46 2.62
C MET A 1 5.89 6.31 1.62
N VAL A 2 7.02 6.03 0.97
CA VAL A 2 7.12 4.95 -0.02
C VAL A 2 8.14 3.93 0.46
N ASP A 3 7.70 2.68 0.63
CA ASP A 3 8.55 1.55 1.01
C ASP A 3 8.41 0.45 -0.05
N VAL A 4 9.54 0.00 -0.62
CA VAL A 4 9.57 -0.95 -1.75
C VAL A 4 10.22 -2.25 -1.30
N ALA A 5 9.59 -3.39 -1.58
CA ALA A 5 10.17 -4.71 -1.30
C ALA A 5 10.31 -5.50 -2.58
N VAL A 6 11.33 -6.35 -2.61
CA VAL A 6 11.55 -7.31 -3.69
C VAL A 6 11.24 -8.71 -3.19
N SER A 7 10.28 -9.40 -3.81
CA SER A 7 9.89 -10.77 -3.44
C SER A 7 10.08 -11.76 -4.60
N HIS A 8 10.33 -13.03 -4.28
CA HIS A 8 10.16 -14.12 -5.25
C HIS A 8 8.66 -14.42 -5.42
N ASP A 9 8.25 -14.86 -6.62
CA ASP A 9 6.84 -14.93 -7.05
C ASP A 9 5.90 -15.64 -6.05
N GLU A 10 6.36 -16.71 -5.39
CA GLU A 10 5.55 -17.50 -4.46
C GLU A 10 5.22 -16.79 -3.13
N ASN A 11 5.96 -15.73 -2.76
CA ASN A 11 5.82 -15.03 -1.47
C ASN A 11 5.24 -13.61 -1.61
N PHE A 12 4.73 -13.25 -2.78
CA PHE A 12 4.27 -11.90 -3.08
C PHE A 12 3.12 -11.43 -2.15
N VAL A 13 2.05 -12.24 -2.03
CA VAL A 13 0.87 -11.90 -1.20
C VAL A 13 1.25 -11.75 0.28
N LYS A 14 2.21 -12.55 0.74
CA LYS A 14 2.75 -12.45 2.09
C LYS A 14 3.47 -11.12 2.30
N ALA A 15 4.33 -10.73 1.36
CA ALA A 15 5.06 -9.46 1.42
C ALA A 15 4.11 -8.23 1.38
N GLU A 16 3.02 -8.29 0.62
CA GLU A 16 2.00 -7.23 0.64
C GLU A 16 1.34 -7.10 2.02
N ASN A 17 0.85 -8.22 2.57
CA ASN A 17 0.17 -8.23 3.87
C ASN A 17 1.10 -7.79 5.01
N GLU A 18 2.35 -8.24 5.00
CA GLU A 18 3.36 -7.83 5.98
C GLU A 18 3.58 -6.31 5.94
N LYS A 19 3.64 -5.70 4.75
CA LYS A 19 3.75 -4.25 4.62
C LYS A 19 2.50 -3.52 5.10
N GLN A 20 1.32 -4.01 4.75
CA GLN A 20 0.08 -3.40 5.21
C GLN A 20 -0.03 -3.40 6.73
N MET A 21 0.27 -4.53 7.38
CA MET A 21 0.28 -4.61 8.85
C MET A 21 1.36 -3.73 9.46
N LYS A 22 2.59 -3.75 8.93
CA LYS A 22 3.72 -2.97 9.45
C LYS A 22 3.44 -1.46 9.48
N TYR A 23 2.72 -0.94 8.47
CA TYR A 23 2.46 0.48 8.34
C TYR A 23 1.06 0.92 8.80
N LEU A 24 0.23 0.01 9.31
CA LEU A 24 -1.12 0.33 9.77
C LEU A 24 -1.10 1.31 10.95
N ASP A 25 -0.27 1.05 11.95
CA ASP A 25 -0.15 1.92 13.13
C ASP A 25 0.32 3.32 12.73
N LEU A 26 1.30 3.40 11.82
CA LEU A 26 1.77 4.66 11.26
C LEU A 26 0.67 5.40 10.50
N ALA A 27 -0.21 4.69 9.78
CA ALA A 27 -1.32 5.32 9.07
C ALA A 27 -2.31 5.96 10.06
N HIS A 28 -2.60 5.30 11.19
CA HIS A 28 -3.42 5.87 12.27
C HIS A 28 -2.77 7.11 12.89
N GLU A 29 -1.46 7.07 13.13
CA GLU A 29 -0.70 8.21 13.64
C GLU A 29 -0.73 9.40 12.68
N VAL A 30 -0.56 9.16 11.37
CA VAL A 30 -0.62 10.22 10.33
C VAL A 30 -2.02 10.84 10.26
N VAL A 31 -3.08 10.04 10.32
CA VAL A 31 -4.48 10.53 10.38
C VAL A 31 -4.65 11.48 11.56
N ALA A 32 -4.23 11.06 12.76
CA ALA A 32 -4.34 11.87 13.97
C ALA A 32 -3.47 13.13 13.91
N MET A 33 -2.24 13.02 13.41
CA MET A 33 -1.28 14.12 13.37
C MET A 33 -1.65 15.20 12.34
N TRP A 34 -2.20 14.80 11.19
CA TRP A 34 -2.51 15.71 10.08
C TRP A 34 -3.99 16.10 10.02
N SER A 35 -4.83 15.54 10.90
CA SER A 35 -6.28 15.80 10.97
C SER A 35 -6.97 15.60 9.61
N VAL A 36 -6.60 14.53 8.91
CA VAL A 36 -7.19 14.09 7.63
C VAL A 36 -8.16 12.95 7.86
N ASP A 37 -9.16 12.76 7.00
CA ASP A 37 -10.18 11.72 7.20
C ASP A 37 -9.62 10.29 7.10
N THR A 38 -8.65 10.08 6.20
CA THR A 38 -8.07 8.76 5.98
C THR A 38 -6.60 8.85 5.53
N ALA A 39 -5.82 7.82 5.86
CA ALA A 39 -4.53 7.55 5.28
C ALA A 39 -4.53 6.12 4.73
N VAL A 40 -4.05 5.94 3.49
CA VAL A 40 -4.04 4.64 2.81
C VAL A 40 -2.61 4.15 2.66
N VAL A 41 -2.36 2.92 3.12
CA VAL A 41 -1.09 2.21 2.86
C VAL A 41 -1.19 1.50 1.52
N VAL A 42 -0.33 1.91 0.57
CA VAL A 42 -0.22 1.27 -0.75
C VAL A 42 1.08 0.45 -0.79
N PRO A 43 1.02 -0.89 -0.71
CA PRO A 43 2.21 -1.72 -0.79
C PRO A 43 2.72 -1.77 -2.24
N ILE A 44 3.95 -1.30 -2.46
CA ILE A 44 4.65 -1.50 -3.73
C ILE A 44 5.61 -2.67 -3.56
N VAL A 45 5.23 -3.81 -4.14
CA VAL A 45 6.05 -5.02 -4.14
C VAL A 45 6.44 -5.31 -5.59
N VAL A 46 7.74 -5.42 -5.81
CA VAL A 46 8.35 -5.67 -7.12
C VAL A 46 8.88 -7.10 -7.11
N MET A 47 8.56 -7.91 -8.10
CA MET A 47 9.08 -9.26 -8.20
C MET A 47 10.56 -9.21 -8.64
N ALA A 48 11.34 -10.24 -8.32
CA ALA A 48 12.77 -10.26 -8.64
C ALA A 48 13.08 -10.11 -10.15
N ASN A 49 12.11 -10.45 -11.01
CA ASN A 49 12.14 -10.25 -12.46
C ASN A 49 11.75 -8.83 -12.92
N GLY A 50 11.51 -7.90 -12.00
CA GLY A 50 11.14 -6.51 -12.27
C GLY A 50 9.64 -6.28 -12.53
N LEU A 51 8.81 -7.31 -12.46
CA LEU A 51 7.36 -7.18 -12.61
C LEU A 51 6.74 -6.56 -11.35
N ILE A 52 5.84 -5.60 -11.55
CA ILE A 52 5.01 -5.04 -10.48
C ILE A 52 3.68 -5.81 -10.48
N ALA A 53 3.16 -6.10 -9.29
CA ALA A 53 1.90 -6.82 -9.21
C ALA A 53 0.70 -5.99 -9.64
N LYS A 54 -0.25 -6.69 -10.25
CA LYS A 54 -1.53 -6.14 -10.70
C LYS A 54 -2.41 -5.61 -9.56
N SER A 55 -2.20 -6.08 -8.34
CA SER A 55 -2.86 -5.54 -7.14
C SER A 55 -2.58 -4.05 -6.94
N LEU A 56 -1.44 -3.53 -7.44
CA LEU A 56 -1.14 -2.10 -7.40
C LEU A 56 -2.20 -1.27 -8.14
N ASP A 57 -2.67 -1.72 -9.31
CA ASP A 57 -3.72 -1.04 -10.06
C ASP A 57 -5.01 -0.93 -9.22
N GLU A 58 -5.35 -1.98 -8.47
CA GLU A 58 -6.52 -1.98 -7.58
C GLU A 58 -6.36 -0.97 -6.45
N TYR A 59 -5.18 -0.90 -5.82
CA TYR A 59 -4.88 0.09 -4.79
C TYR A 59 -4.96 1.52 -5.31
N LEU A 60 -4.44 1.77 -6.51
CA LEU A 60 -4.49 3.09 -7.16
C LEU A 60 -5.93 3.48 -7.53
N MET A 61 -6.73 2.55 -8.07
CA MET A 61 -8.14 2.79 -8.36
C MET A 61 -8.95 3.11 -7.10
N ARG A 62 -8.68 2.42 -5.99
CA ARG A 62 -9.32 2.70 -4.70
C ARG A 62 -8.96 4.09 -4.18
N LEU A 63 -7.69 4.48 -4.31
CA LEU A 63 -7.24 5.82 -3.93
C LEU A 63 -7.93 6.91 -4.76
N ILE A 64 -7.97 6.74 -6.08
CA ILE A 64 -8.64 7.69 -7.00
C ILE A 64 -10.14 7.80 -6.68
N ARG A 65 -10.82 6.67 -6.40
CA ARG A 65 -12.24 6.69 -6.00
C ARG A 65 -12.49 7.33 -4.64
N GLY A 66 -11.58 7.14 -3.68
CA GLY A 66 -11.67 7.75 -2.35
C GLY A 66 -11.51 9.26 -2.36
N ILE A 67 -10.79 9.81 -3.34
CA ILE A 67 -10.59 11.26 -3.51
C ILE A 67 -11.82 11.95 -4.14
N GLY A 68 -12.70 11.22 -4.83
CA GLY A 68 -13.81 11.79 -5.60
C GLY A 68 -15.19 11.79 -4.92
N SER A 69 -15.26 11.55 -3.62
CA SER A 69 -16.53 11.53 -2.85
C SER A 69 -16.63 12.75 -1.94
N GLU A 70 -16.92 13.91 -2.53
CA GLU A 70 -17.40 15.12 -1.84
C GLU A 70 -18.87 15.38 -2.19
#